data_AF-A0AAN7GGS5-F1
#
_entry.id   AF-A0AAN7GGS5-F1
#
_cell.length_a   1.000
_cell.length_b   1.000
_cell.length_c   1.000
_cell.angle_alpha   90.00
_cell.angle_beta   90.00
_cell.angle_gamma   90.00
#
_symmetry.space_group_name_H-M   'P 1'
#
loop_
_entity.id
_entity.type
_entity.pdbx_description
1 polymer ?
#
loop_
_entity_poly.entity_id
_entity_poly.type
_entity_poly.pdbx_seq_one_letter_code
_entity_poly.pdbx_strand_id
1 'polypeptide(L)'
;MIASCPTSRLKKSRRKHVNRCPWSPAASPCSFSPHAAEISSSPSGKTTRRRSFFSDMASSSSSTSSPWGRCCFSLYDKTSSSLSASSSLALPIIPIFVWLLLFAASSLAVSGASSSETKNQTFRPGEELQKLKHIRDRLSEINKSSIKTIQSPDGDVIDCVLSHRQPAFDHPLLKGQKPLLPSERPKGHGHRPKMMMEDFQMWSSSGESCPEGTIPIRRTTEQDMLRATSVGRFGRKVATRNVRRDTSSSGHEHAVGYVSGDQYYGAKASINVWTPRVSSQYEFSLSQMWVISGSFGNDLNTIEAGWQVSPELYGDSHPRFFTYWTTDAYHTTGCYNLLCSGFVQTNSRIAIGAAISPTSSYGGGQFDISILIWKDPKHGNWWLEFGSGVLVGYWPAVLFTHLRDHASMVQFGGEIVNSHPGGGGGGHTRTQMGSGHFAGEGFGRASYFRNLQVVDWDNNLVPPTNLRVLADHPNCYDIRGGVNGVWGYYFYYGGPGRNVRCP
;
A
#
# COMPACT_ATOMS: atom_id res chain seq x y z
N MET A 1 -8.08 45.75 -54.67
CA MET A 1 -9.39 46.32 -55.09
C MET A 1 -10.49 45.51 -54.41
N ILE A 2 -11.57 46.14 -53.93
CA ILE A 2 -12.87 45.52 -53.51
C ILE A 2 -12.71 44.47 -52.36
N ALA A 3 -13.03 44.75 -51.08
CA ALA A 3 -14.34 45.04 -50.45
C ALA A 3 -15.32 43.83 -50.53
N SER A 4 -16.17 43.50 -49.55
CA SER A 4 -16.73 44.25 -48.41
C SER A 4 -17.06 43.32 -47.22
N CYS A 5 -17.52 43.88 -46.08
CA CYS A 5 -18.05 43.13 -44.92
C CYS A 5 -19.60 43.37 -44.76
N PRO A 6 -20.33 43.09 -43.64
CA PRO A 6 -21.63 42.41 -43.74
C PRO A 6 -22.87 43.18 -43.21
N THR A 7 -24.08 42.67 -43.45
CA THR A 7 -25.36 42.89 -42.70
C THR A 7 -26.39 41.84 -43.21
N SER A 8 -27.36 41.24 -42.48
CA SER A 8 -28.21 41.52 -41.30
C SER A 8 -29.60 42.13 -41.58
N ARG A 9 -30.70 41.45 -41.19
CA ARG A 9 -31.82 41.96 -40.33
C ARG A 9 -33.18 41.19 -40.36
N LEU A 10 -33.66 40.87 -39.15
CA LEU A 10 -35.02 41.08 -38.58
C LEU A 10 -36.32 40.59 -39.29
N LYS A 11 -37.12 39.80 -38.54
CA LYS A 11 -38.57 39.96 -38.22
C LYS A 11 -39.03 38.77 -37.32
N LYS A 12 -39.99 38.88 -36.39
CA LYS A 12 -40.62 40.04 -35.72
C LYS A 12 -41.25 39.57 -34.38
N SER A 13 -41.33 40.46 -33.38
CA SER A 13 -41.97 40.19 -32.07
C SER A 13 -43.51 40.29 -32.11
N ARG A 14 -44.21 39.56 -31.21
CA ARG A 14 -45.31 40.14 -30.41
C ARG A 14 -45.65 39.37 -29.11
N ARG A 15 -45.94 40.12 -28.03
CA ARG A 15 -46.46 39.66 -26.73
C ARG A 15 -47.99 39.79 -26.64
N LYS A 16 -48.60 39.07 -25.68
CA LYS A 16 -49.70 39.44 -24.75
C LYS A 16 -49.67 38.35 -23.65
N HIS A 17 -49.59 38.59 -22.33
CA HIS A 17 -50.46 39.33 -21.37
C HIS A 17 -51.93 38.84 -21.46
N VAL A 18 -52.65 38.51 -20.36
CA VAL A 18 -52.86 39.32 -19.13
C VAL A 18 -53.20 38.45 -17.87
N ASN A 19 -52.53 38.75 -16.76
CA ASN A 19 -52.92 38.78 -15.31
C ASN A 19 -53.85 37.76 -14.59
N ARG A 20 -53.44 37.55 -13.30
CA ARG A 20 -54.20 37.55 -12.01
C ARG A 20 -54.60 36.22 -11.32
N CYS A 21 -54.09 36.12 -10.09
CA CYS A 21 -54.55 35.31 -8.94
C CYS A 21 -55.85 35.91 -8.33
N PRO A 22 -56.43 35.38 -7.21
CA PRO A 22 -56.00 34.27 -6.35
C PRO A 22 -57.13 33.25 -6.01
N TRP A 23 -56.85 32.27 -5.13
CA TRP A 23 -57.64 31.98 -3.90
C TRP A 23 -57.09 30.77 -3.11
N SER A 24 -57.34 30.79 -1.80
CA SER A 24 -57.30 29.66 -0.85
C SER A 24 -58.30 30.02 0.25
N PRO A 25 -59.05 29.07 0.86
CA PRO A 25 -58.47 28.33 1.99
C PRO A 25 -59.01 26.90 2.24
N ALA A 26 -58.32 26.21 3.16
CA ALA A 26 -58.79 25.26 4.18
C ALA A 26 -59.95 24.26 3.90
N ALA A 27 -59.64 22.96 4.06
CA ALA A 27 -60.39 22.03 4.92
C ALA A 27 -59.48 20.87 5.38
N SER A 28 -59.76 20.30 6.55
CA SER A 28 -59.01 19.22 7.23
C SER A 28 -60.00 18.09 7.64
N PRO A 29 -59.65 17.14 8.52
CA PRO A 29 -58.64 16.09 8.40
C PRO A 29 -59.26 14.67 8.54
N CYS A 30 -58.47 13.61 8.33
CA CYS A 30 -58.76 12.28 8.89
C CYS A 30 -57.57 11.80 9.74
N SER A 31 -57.78 11.76 11.06
CA SER A 31 -56.85 11.23 12.05
C SER A 31 -57.26 9.82 12.50
N PHE A 32 -56.30 8.98 12.87
CA PHE A 32 -56.53 7.90 13.83
C PHE A 32 -55.50 8.00 14.97
N SER A 33 -55.99 7.85 16.20
CA SER A 33 -55.25 8.14 17.43
C SER A 33 -54.65 6.88 18.07
N PRO A 34 -53.62 7.01 18.94
CA PRO A 34 -53.09 5.91 19.72
C PRO A 34 -54.02 5.53 20.90
N HIS A 35 -53.81 4.34 21.45
CA HIS A 35 -54.31 3.93 22.77
C HIS A 35 -53.13 3.56 23.69
N ALA A 36 -53.33 3.74 24.99
CA ALA A 36 -52.38 3.44 26.06
C ALA A 36 -53.15 2.96 27.32
N ALA A 37 -52.40 2.73 28.41
CA ALA A 37 -52.84 2.16 29.70
C ALA A 37 -53.11 0.63 29.70
N GLU A 38 -52.86 -0.14 30.77
CA GLU A 38 -52.06 0.11 31.99
C GLU A 38 -51.85 -1.22 32.77
N ILE A 39 -50.85 -1.30 33.68
CA ILE A 39 -50.78 -2.21 34.87
C ILE A 39 -50.75 -3.74 34.57
N SER A 40 -49.88 -4.61 35.10
CA SER A 40 -48.74 -4.56 36.05
C SER A 40 -47.67 -5.61 35.58
N SER A 41 -46.85 -6.35 36.35
CA SER A 41 -46.55 -6.55 37.78
C SER A 41 -45.22 -7.32 37.94
N SER A 42 -44.52 -7.16 39.08
CA SER A 42 -43.34 -7.99 39.45
C SER A 42 -43.75 -9.32 40.10
N PRO A 43 -42.82 -10.29 40.26
CA PRO A 43 -42.08 -10.30 41.53
C PRO A 43 -40.57 -10.63 41.46
N SER A 44 -39.89 -10.25 42.54
CA SER A 44 -38.64 -10.85 43.06
C SER A 44 -38.68 -12.38 43.11
N GLY A 45 -37.57 -13.14 43.06
CA GLY A 45 -36.14 -12.79 43.18
C GLY A 45 -35.45 -13.60 44.30
N LYS A 46 -34.15 -13.94 44.18
CA LYS A 46 -33.31 -14.48 45.30
C LYS A 46 -31.81 -14.49 44.99
N THR A 47 -30.98 -14.57 46.04
CA THR A 47 -29.56 -14.21 46.01
C THR A 47 -28.65 -15.25 46.69
N THR A 48 -27.69 -15.82 45.94
CA THR A 48 -26.52 -16.58 46.44
C THR A 48 -25.47 -16.59 45.32
N ARG A 49 -24.25 -16.03 45.39
CA ARG A 49 -23.22 -15.78 46.43
C ARG A 49 -22.26 -16.97 46.64
N ARG A 50 -20.98 -16.75 46.24
CA ARG A 50 -19.79 -17.65 46.39
C ARG A 50 -19.82 -18.90 45.49
N ARG A 51 -18.68 -19.53 45.14
CA ARG A 51 -17.26 -19.30 45.51
C ARG A 51 -16.31 -19.69 44.36
N SER A 52 -15.12 -19.10 44.32
CA SER A 52 -13.96 -19.60 43.58
C SER A 52 -13.31 -20.80 44.28
N PHE A 53 -12.71 -21.73 43.53
CA PHE A 53 -11.50 -22.46 43.97
C PHE A 53 -10.72 -23.09 42.78
N PHE A 54 -9.41 -23.24 42.96
CA PHE A 54 -8.50 -24.04 42.12
C PHE A 54 -8.67 -25.55 42.36
N SER A 55 -8.28 -26.40 41.40
CA SER A 55 -7.06 -27.25 41.52
C SER A 55 -6.93 -28.32 40.41
N ASP A 56 -5.71 -28.87 40.31
CA ASP A 56 -5.17 -29.71 39.24
C ASP A 56 -5.38 -31.24 39.42
N MET A 57 -4.66 -32.01 38.59
CA MET A 57 -4.25 -33.44 38.71
C MET A 57 -5.10 -34.56 38.07
N ALA A 58 -4.75 -34.86 36.82
CA ALA A 58 -4.06 -36.09 36.39
C ALA A 58 -4.52 -37.51 36.86
N SER A 59 -4.78 -38.36 35.84
CA SER A 59 -4.42 -39.79 35.72
C SER A 59 -4.89 -40.84 36.76
N SER A 60 -5.64 -41.85 36.30
CA SER A 60 -5.19 -43.27 36.25
C SER A 60 -6.29 -44.19 35.70
N SER A 61 -6.08 -45.52 35.67
CA SER A 61 -6.79 -46.47 34.78
C SER A 61 -7.22 -47.79 35.43
N SER A 62 -8.35 -48.34 34.98
CA SER A 62 -8.75 -49.76 35.06
C SER A 62 -9.61 -50.10 33.82
N SER A 63 -9.49 -51.22 33.08
CA SER A 63 -9.03 -52.61 33.27
C SER A 63 -10.17 -53.63 33.44
N THR A 64 -10.22 -54.63 32.55
CA THR A 64 -11.03 -55.88 32.62
C THR A 64 -10.51 -56.90 31.58
N SER A 65 -10.93 -58.17 31.65
CA SER A 65 -10.08 -59.31 31.26
C SER A 65 -10.64 -60.31 30.20
N SER A 66 -9.75 -61.24 29.80
CA SER A 66 -9.84 -62.41 28.89
C SER A 66 -10.69 -63.60 29.46
N PRO A 67 -10.72 -64.90 28.97
CA PRO A 67 -9.75 -65.70 28.17
C PRO A 67 -10.28 -66.81 27.18
N TRP A 68 -9.46 -67.85 26.89
CA TRP A 68 -9.63 -69.11 26.07
C TRP A 68 -9.41 -68.99 24.52
N GLY A 69 -8.72 -69.91 23.78
CA GLY A 69 -7.71 -70.94 24.14
C GLY A 69 -7.43 -72.08 23.10
N ARG A 70 -6.14 -72.43 22.82
CA ARG A 70 -5.58 -73.67 22.15
C ARG A 70 -5.81 -73.83 20.61
N CYS A 71 -5.12 -74.64 19.77
CA CYS A 71 -4.05 -75.68 19.94
C CYS A 71 -3.22 -76.05 18.64
N CYS A 72 -1.89 -76.32 18.78
CA CYS A 72 -0.97 -77.31 18.11
C CYS A 72 -0.60 -77.41 16.58
N PHE A 73 0.56 -78.10 16.35
CA PHE A 73 1.24 -78.63 15.11
C PHE A 73 1.99 -77.63 14.17
N SER A 74 3.19 -77.89 13.59
CA SER A 74 4.19 -78.97 13.80
C SER A 74 5.62 -78.73 13.23
N LEU A 75 6.67 -79.07 14.02
CA LEU A 75 7.99 -79.72 13.72
C LEU A 75 9.09 -79.19 12.73
N TYR A 76 10.32 -79.65 13.06
CA TYR A 76 11.68 -79.58 12.46
C TYR A 76 12.46 -78.23 12.51
N ASP A 77 13.62 -78.05 13.20
CA ASP A 77 14.95 -78.74 13.30
C ASP A 77 15.88 -78.56 12.06
N LYS A 78 17.20 -78.26 12.16
CA LYS A 78 18.08 -77.90 13.31
C LYS A 78 19.43 -77.23 12.87
N THR A 79 20.17 -76.74 13.87
CA THR A 79 21.62 -76.39 14.00
C THR A 79 22.66 -77.21 13.19
N SER A 80 23.95 -76.85 13.01
CA SER A 80 24.78 -75.60 13.15
C SER A 80 26.27 -75.93 12.81
N SER A 81 27.16 -74.92 12.64
CA SER A 81 28.66 -74.98 12.80
C SER A 81 29.50 -75.94 11.92
N SER A 82 30.77 -75.70 11.54
CA SER A 82 31.68 -74.52 11.61
C SER A 82 33.02 -74.78 10.84
N LEU A 83 33.79 -73.70 10.60
CA LEU A 83 35.27 -73.63 10.36
C LEU A 83 35.89 -73.97 8.98
N SER A 84 36.53 -72.93 8.40
CA SER A 84 37.80 -72.89 7.61
C SER A 84 38.01 -73.80 6.38
N ALA A 85 38.54 -73.36 5.24
CA ALA A 85 38.94 -72.03 4.71
C ALA A 85 39.13 -72.18 3.16
N SER A 86 39.69 -71.28 2.32
CA SER A 86 40.41 -69.99 2.50
C SER A 86 40.37 -69.14 1.20
N SER A 87 41.03 -67.97 1.19
CA SER A 87 41.25 -67.06 0.04
C SER A 87 39.99 -66.29 -0.46
N SER A 88 40.06 -65.02 -0.90
CA SER A 88 41.19 -64.06 -0.89
C SER A 88 40.74 -62.59 -0.75
N LEU A 89 41.60 -61.78 -0.12
CA LEU A 89 41.85 -60.34 -0.26
C LEU A 89 40.67 -59.33 -0.38
N ALA A 90 40.60 -58.45 0.61
CA ALA A 90 40.02 -57.10 0.50
C ALA A 90 40.97 -56.07 1.14
N LEU A 91 41.27 -54.96 0.47
CA LEU A 91 41.94 -53.73 0.99
C LEU A 91 41.65 -52.53 0.03
N PRO A 92 41.93 -51.25 0.39
CA PRO A 92 41.04 -50.14 0.02
C PRO A 92 41.61 -49.06 -0.91
N ILE A 93 40.71 -48.32 -1.58
CA ILE A 93 41.02 -47.13 -2.37
C ILE A 93 40.90 -45.87 -1.50
N ILE A 94 41.97 -45.54 -0.76
CA ILE A 94 42.11 -44.29 0.00
C ILE A 94 43.27 -43.36 -0.48
N PRO A 95 44.39 -43.81 -1.11
CA PRO A 95 45.50 -42.90 -1.40
C PRO A 95 45.31 -41.97 -2.61
N ILE A 96 44.30 -42.19 -3.46
CA ILE A 96 44.15 -41.48 -4.75
C ILE A 96 43.79 -39.99 -4.57
N PHE A 97 43.00 -39.64 -3.55
CA PHE A 97 42.51 -38.26 -3.37
C PHE A 97 43.58 -37.24 -2.94
N VAL A 98 44.70 -37.69 -2.35
CA VAL A 98 45.75 -36.78 -1.84
C VAL A 98 46.68 -36.32 -2.97
N TRP A 99 46.90 -37.14 -4.00
CA TRP A 99 47.85 -36.83 -5.08
C TRP A 99 47.27 -35.85 -6.11
N LEU A 100 45.96 -35.92 -6.38
CA LEU A 100 45.26 -35.02 -7.31
C LEU A 100 45.27 -33.54 -6.84
N LEU A 101 45.33 -33.29 -5.53
CA LEU A 101 45.37 -31.94 -4.96
C LEU A 101 46.75 -31.28 -5.06
N LEU A 102 47.83 -32.04 -5.30
CA LEU A 102 49.20 -31.50 -5.37
C LEU A 102 49.65 -31.14 -6.79
N PHE A 103 49.01 -31.70 -7.83
CA PHE A 103 49.36 -31.41 -9.24
C PHE A 103 48.64 -30.19 -9.83
N ALA A 104 47.56 -29.71 -9.21
CA ALA A 104 46.82 -28.53 -9.66
C ALA A 104 47.48 -27.18 -9.26
N ALA A 105 48.51 -27.21 -8.41
CA ALA A 105 49.08 -26.01 -7.77
C ALA A 105 50.31 -25.41 -8.47
N SER A 106 50.77 -25.99 -9.60
CA SER A 106 52.14 -25.79 -10.10
C SER A 106 52.24 -25.50 -11.62
N SER A 107 51.25 -24.83 -12.22
CA SER A 107 51.33 -24.33 -13.61
C SER A 107 50.74 -22.93 -13.81
N LEU A 108 51.53 -21.91 -13.46
CA LEU A 108 51.27 -20.49 -13.81
C LEU A 108 52.26 -20.02 -14.88
N ALA A 109 51.79 -19.75 -16.10
CA ALA A 109 52.38 -18.75 -17.03
C ALA A 109 51.50 -18.51 -18.27
N VAL A 110 51.22 -17.22 -18.57
CA VAL A 110 51.34 -16.56 -19.90
C VAL A 110 50.94 -17.39 -21.15
N SER A 111 49.94 -17.05 -21.97
CA SER A 111 49.36 -15.74 -22.32
C SER A 111 48.02 -15.88 -23.07
N GLY A 112 47.25 -14.78 -23.19
CA GLY A 112 46.06 -14.71 -24.06
C GLY A 112 45.14 -13.54 -23.69
N ALA A 113 45.30 -12.38 -24.34
CA ALA A 113 44.51 -11.20 -24.02
C ALA A 113 43.17 -11.16 -24.77
N SER A 114 42.08 -10.97 -24.02
CA SER A 114 40.85 -10.35 -24.53
C SER A 114 40.32 -9.39 -23.46
N SER A 115 39.79 -8.25 -23.88
CA SER A 115 39.54 -7.11 -22.99
C SER A 115 38.22 -7.24 -22.23
N SER A 116 38.30 -7.73 -20.98
CA SER A 116 37.26 -7.50 -19.98
C SER A 116 37.61 -6.23 -19.19
N GLU A 117 36.71 -5.24 -19.19
CA GLU A 117 36.88 -4.03 -18.37
C GLU A 117 36.70 -4.36 -16.89
N THR A 118 37.80 -4.68 -16.21
CA THR A 118 37.86 -4.64 -14.74
C THR A 118 37.59 -3.21 -14.28
N LYS A 119 36.35 -2.94 -13.86
CA LYS A 119 35.96 -1.68 -13.21
C LYS A 119 36.76 -1.51 -11.93
N ASN A 120 37.87 -0.77 -12.02
CA ASN A 120 38.70 -0.37 -10.89
C ASN A 120 37.83 0.40 -9.88
N GLN A 121 37.42 -0.27 -8.81
CA GLN A 121 36.89 0.38 -7.61
C GLN A 121 38.04 1.03 -6.85
N THR A 122 38.63 2.08 -7.44
CA THR A 122 39.56 2.96 -6.75
C THR A 122 38.80 3.62 -5.61
N PHE A 123 39.02 3.15 -4.39
CA PHE A 123 38.51 3.82 -3.20
C PHE A 123 39.06 5.24 -3.15
N ARG A 124 38.17 6.25 -3.11
CA ARG A 124 38.53 7.67 -3.09
C ARG A 124 38.08 8.27 -1.76
N PRO A 125 38.94 8.27 -0.72
CA PRO A 125 38.56 8.69 0.64
C PRO A 125 37.95 10.10 0.69
N GLY A 126 38.41 11.02 -0.16
CA GLY A 126 37.89 12.39 -0.24
C GLY A 126 36.45 12.47 -0.77
N GLU A 127 36.09 11.65 -1.77
CA GLU A 127 34.75 11.65 -2.37
C GLU A 127 33.74 11.00 -1.43
N GLU A 128 34.07 9.86 -0.81
CA GLU A 128 33.21 9.24 0.20
C GLU A 128 33.08 10.13 1.45
N LEU A 129 34.13 10.83 1.89
CA LEU A 129 34.03 11.79 3.00
C LEU A 129 33.15 13.00 2.65
N GLN A 130 33.17 13.48 1.41
CA GLN A 130 32.25 14.55 0.94
C GLN A 130 30.80 14.05 0.88
N LYS A 131 30.57 12.84 0.36
CA LYS A 131 29.26 12.18 0.32
C LYS A 131 28.69 11.97 1.73
N LEU A 132 29.47 11.49 2.68
CA LEU A 132 29.05 11.32 4.08
C LEU A 132 28.74 12.64 4.78
N LYS A 133 29.47 13.73 4.49
CA LYS A 133 29.11 15.08 4.96
C LYS A 133 27.74 15.50 4.43
N HIS A 134 27.57 15.49 3.11
CA HIS A 134 26.32 15.87 2.45
C HIS A 134 25.12 15.02 2.94
N ILE A 135 25.33 13.73 3.23
CA ILE A 135 24.30 12.88 3.85
C ILE A 135 23.93 13.39 5.25
N ARG A 136 24.89 13.70 6.12
CA ARG A 136 24.61 14.20 7.48
C ARG A 136 23.96 15.57 7.48
N ASP A 137 24.42 16.46 6.61
CA ASP A 137 23.81 17.78 6.39
C ASP A 137 22.34 17.59 5.99
N ARG A 138 22.07 16.76 4.98
CA ARG A 138 20.70 16.47 4.49
C ARG A 138 19.82 15.76 5.53
N LEU A 139 20.38 14.86 6.34
CA LEU A 139 19.67 14.22 7.45
C LEU A 139 19.24 15.23 8.52
N SER A 140 20.06 16.25 8.79
CA SER A 140 19.75 17.30 9.76
C SER A 140 18.61 18.23 9.30
N GLU A 141 18.40 18.38 7.99
CA GLU A 141 17.28 19.14 7.43
C GLU A 141 15.94 18.40 7.58
N ILE A 142 15.92 17.08 7.30
CA ILE A 142 14.68 16.29 7.20
C ILE A 142 14.23 15.69 8.53
N ASN A 143 15.16 15.21 9.37
CA ASN A 143 14.82 14.63 10.68
C ASN A 143 14.60 15.75 11.70
N LYS A 144 13.34 16.09 11.98
CA LYS A 144 12.98 17.13 12.95
C LYS A 144 13.20 16.66 14.39
N SER A 145 13.55 17.59 15.27
CA SER A 145 13.68 17.35 16.72
C SER A 145 12.37 16.80 17.30
N SER A 146 12.45 15.61 17.89
CA SER A 146 11.36 14.93 18.59
C SER A 146 11.41 15.19 20.10
N ILE A 147 10.27 14.99 20.77
CA ILE A 147 10.16 15.02 22.23
C ILE A 147 10.10 13.62 22.86
N LYS A 148 9.93 12.59 22.03
CA LYS A 148 9.94 11.16 22.35
C LYS A 148 10.34 10.40 21.09
N THR A 149 11.12 9.34 21.26
CA THR A 149 11.42 8.36 20.21
C THR A 149 10.89 7.00 20.65
N ILE A 150 10.26 6.26 19.73
CA ILE A 150 9.75 4.89 19.93
C ILE A 150 10.55 3.95 19.04
N GLN A 151 10.91 2.77 19.56
CA GLN A 151 11.54 1.70 18.81
C GLN A 151 10.46 0.70 18.38
N SER A 152 10.34 0.47 17.07
CA SER A 152 9.37 -0.45 16.48
C SER A 152 9.93 -1.89 16.41
N PRO A 153 9.11 -2.95 16.52
CA PRO A 153 9.59 -4.35 16.48
C PRO A 153 10.25 -4.77 15.15
N ASP A 154 10.02 -4.04 14.06
CA ASP A 154 10.68 -4.22 12.75
C ASP A 154 12.01 -3.46 12.63
N GLY A 155 12.43 -2.72 13.66
CA GLY A 155 13.64 -1.88 13.67
C GLY A 155 13.43 -0.45 13.19
N ASP A 156 12.22 -0.03 12.84
CA ASP A 156 11.92 1.38 12.57
C ASP A 156 12.07 2.25 13.84
N VAL A 157 12.60 3.45 13.65
CA VAL A 157 12.70 4.47 14.70
C VAL A 157 11.64 5.53 14.44
N ILE A 158 10.64 5.63 15.32
CA ILE A 158 9.53 6.60 15.18
C ILE A 158 9.77 7.79 16.12
N ASP A 159 9.83 8.98 15.54
CA ASP A 159 10.07 10.24 16.24
C ASP A 159 8.76 11.02 16.41
N CYS A 160 8.37 11.27 17.66
CA CYS A 160 7.21 12.08 18.01
C CYS A 160 7.60 13.56 17.96
N VAL A 161 7.31 14.21 16.83
CA VAL A 161 7.65 15.62 16.55
C VAL A 161 6.46 16.51 16.91
N LEU A 162 6.71 17.65 17.56
CA LEU A 162 5.66 18.64 17.87
C LEU A 162 4.93 19.05 16.59
N SER A 163 3.60 19.00 16.59
CA SER A 163 2.77 19.18 15.39
C SER A 163 2.99 20.51 14.65
N HIS A 164 3.41 21.58 15.35
CA HIS A 164 3.76 22.88 14.77
C HIS A 164 5.21 22.99 14.24
N ARG A 165 6.01 21.92 14.36
CA ARG A 165 7.41 21.82 13.88
C ARG A 165 7.61 20.75 12.80
N GLN A 166 6.51 20.18 12.30
CA GLN A 166 6.55 19.16 11.25
C GLN A 166 7.10 19.71 9.93
N PRO A 167 7.65 18.86 9.04
CA PRO A 167 8.22 19.28 7.75
C PRO A 167 7.29 20.14 6.89
N ALA A 168 5.97 19.98 7.00
CA ALA A 168 4.98 20.79 6.27
C ALA A 168 5.25 22.30 6.33
N PHE A 169 5.67 22.81 7.49
CA PHE A 169 5.84 24.25 7.73
C PHE A 169 7.21 24.81 7.32
N ASP A 170 8.11 23.98 6.78
CA ASP A 170 9.26 24.46 6.02
C ASP A 170 8.84 25.01 4.64
N HIS A 171 7.64 24.66 4.13
CA HIS A 171 7.16 25.13 2.83
C HIS A 171 6.88 26.65 2.88
N PRO A 172 7.40 27.47 1.95
CA PRO A 172 7.26 28.93 2.01
C PRO A 172 5.82 29.43 2.13
N LEU A 173 4.87 28.78 1.45
CA LEU A 173 3.44 29.14 1.49
C LEU A 173 2.71 28.68 2.76
N LEU A 174 3.30 27.79 3.55
CA LEU A 174 2.68 27.19 4.76
C LEU A 174 3.34 27.66 6.06
N LYS A 175 4.51 28.29 5.98
CA LYS A 175 5.31 28.73 7.13
C LYS A 175 4.50 29.62 8.08
N GLY A 176 4.48 29.26 9.36
CA GLY A 176 3.75 29.98 10.41
C GLY A 176 2.25 29.65 10.52
N GLN A 177 1.70 28.82 9.63
CA GLN A 177 0.37 28.26 9.81
C GLN A 177 0.34 27.22 10.95
N LYS A 178 -0.87 26.84 11.38
CA LYS A 178 -1.10 25.74 12.33
C LYS A 178 -1.93 24.65 11.64
N PRO A 179 -1.83 23.37 12.05
CA PRO A 179 -2.70 22.33 11.54
C PRO A 179 -4.17 22.70 11.78
N LEU A 180 -4.98 22.64 10.72
CA LEU A 180 -6.41 22.88 10.79
C LEU A 180 -7.13 21.73 11.50
N LEU A 181 -8.27 22.03 12.12
CA LEU A 181 -9.22 20.99 12.51
C LEU A 181 -9.91 20.44 11.26
N PRO A 182 -10.22 19.13 11.21
CA PRO A 182 -10.89 18.51 10.08
C PRO A 182 -12.31 19.06 9.89
N SER A 183 -12.71 19.07 8.63
CA SER A 183 -14.03 19.50 8.17
C SER A 183 -14.99 18.31 8.04
N GLU A 184 -16.15 18.53 7.41
CA GLU A 184 -17.15 17.50 7.16
C GLU A 184 -16.62 16.41 6.22
N ARG A 185 -16.90 15.15 6.57
CA ARG A 185 -16.66 13.99 5.70
C ARG A 185 -17.70 13.94 4.58
N PRO A 186 -17.45 13.19 3.49
CA PRO A 186 -18.47 12.96 2.49
C PRO A 186 -19.72 12.28 3.06
N LYS A 187 -20.89 12.74 2.64
CA LYS A 187 -22.19 12.07 2.86
C LYS A 187 -22.11 10.64 2.35
N GLY A 188 -22.74 9.71 3.05
CA GLY A 188 -22.58 8.27 2.77
C GLY A 188 -21.28 7.65 3.32
N HIS A 189 -20.37 8.42 3.92
CA HIS A 189 -19.40 7.86 4.86
C HIS A 189 -20.17 7.39 6.12
N GLY A 190 -20.68 6.16 6.07
CA GLY A 190 -21.41 5.57 7.19
C GLY A 190 -20.53 5.46 8.44
N HIS A 191 -21.03 5.94 9.58
CA HIS A 191 -20.42 5.71 10.88
C HIS A 191 -20.38 4.20 11.17
N ARG A 192 -19.26 3.55 10.84
CA ARG A 192 -18.92 2.30 11.53
C ARG A 192 -18.85 2.62 13.03
N PRO A 193 -19.47 1.81 13.91
CA PRO A 193 -19.25 1.96 15.35
C PRO A 193 -17.76 1.75 15.65
N LYS A 194 -17.32 2.19 16.83
CA LYS A 194 -15.96 1.92 17.34
C LYS A 194 -15.78 0.44 17.72
N MET A 195 -15.90 -0.45 16.74
CA MET A 195 -15.18 -1.73 16.77
C MET A 195 -13.69 -1.43 16.96
N MET A 196 -12.96 -2.41 17.51
CA MET A 196 -11.62 -2.18 18.05
C MET A 196 -10.72 -1.40 17.10
N MET A 197 -9.97 -0.47 17.66
CA MET A 197 -9.01 0.35 16.93
C MET A 197 -7.94 -0.57 16.36
N GLU A 198 -8.05 -0.87 15.07
CA GLU A 198 -7.14 -1.77 14.37
C GLU A 198 -5.75 -1.13 14.29
N ASP A 199 -4.80 -1.67 15.06
CA ASP A 199 -3.38 -1.31 15.01
C ASP A 199 -2.74 -1.84 13.72
N PHE A 200 -3.03 -1.16 12.61
CA PHE A 200 -2.54 -1.48 11.26
C PHE A 200 -1.01 -1.35 11.09
N GLN A 201 -0.26 -0.93 12.10
CA GLN A 201 1.18 -0.63 11.96
C GLN A 201 2.03 -1.26 13.06
N MET A 202 3.20 -1.79 12.68
CA MET A 202 4.11 -2.53 13.58
C MET A 202 4.51 -1.72 14.83
N TRP A 203 4.71 -0.41 14.68
CA TRP A 203 5.26 0.45 15.74
C TRP A 203 4.32 0.70 16.93
N SER A 204 3.00 0.53 16.78
CA SER A 204 2.03 0.67 17.88
C SER A 204 1.71 -0.67 18.56
N SER A 205 2.16 -1.82 18.03
CA SER A 205 1.82 -3.15 18.55
C SER A 205 2.39 -3.45 19.94
N SER A 206 3.30 -2.61 20.44
CA SER A 206 3.85 -2.65 21.81
C SER A 206 2.99 -1.88 22.83
N GLY A 207 1.94 -1.19 22.38
CA GLY A 207 1.17 -0.23 23.18
C GLY A 207 1.84 1.15 23.30
N GLU A 208 3.03 1.34 22.71
CA GLU A 208 3.68 2.64 22.62
C GLU A 208 2.91 3.59 21.69
N SER A 209 2.87 4.87 22.05
CA SER A 209 2.20 5.90 21.28
C SER A 209 2.83 7.28 21.44
N CYS A 210 2.64 8.15 20.44
CA CYS A 210 3.14 9.52 20.47
C CYS A 210 2.18 10.44 21.26
N PRO A 211 2.70 11.36 22.10
CA PRO A 211 1.89 12.26 22.91
C PRO A 211 0.93 13.13 22.09
N GLU A 212 -0.18 13.54 22.70
CA GLU A 212 -1.12 14.47 22.08
C GLU A 212 -0.43 15.80 21.71
N GLY A 213 -0.81 16.39 20.59
CA GLY A 213 -0.13 17.56 20.02
C GLY A 213 1.19 17.27 19.28
N THR A 214 1.63 16.00 19.19
CA THR A 214 2.72 15.55 18.31
C THR A 214 2.22 14.76 17.10
N ILE A 215 3.11 14.50 16.14
CA ILE A 215 2.93 13.55 15.05
C ILE A 215 4.08 12.52 15.05
N PRO A 216 3.86 11.23 14.78
CA PRO A 216 4.91 10.27 14.52
C PRO A 216 5.51 10.47 13.13
N ILE A 217 6.83 10.60 13.04
CA ILE A 217 7.60 10.61 11.79
C ILE A 217 8.58 9.45 11.84
N ARG A 218 8.64 8.62 10.79
CA ARG A 218 9.70 7.61 10.67
C ARG A 218 11.03 8.31 10.41
N ARG A 219 12.02 8.13 11.28
CA ARG A 219 13.38 8.68 11.12
C ARG A 219 14.03 8.12 9.86
N THR A 220 14.65 9.00 9.07
CA THR A 220 15.51 8.59 7.95
C THR A 220 16.93 8.36 8.47
N THR A 221 17.58 7.28 8.05
CA THR A 221 18.90 6.86 8.54
C THR A 221 20.04 7.18 7.55
N GLU A 222 21.29 7.17 8.01
CA GLU A 222 22.47 7.26 7.13
C GLU A 222 22.48 6.09 6.11
N GLN A 223 22.01 4.90 6.50
CA GLN A 223 21.86 3.76 5.59
C GLN A 223 20.80 3.97 4.51
N ASP A 224 19.70 4.66 4.81
CA ASP A 224 18.67 5.00 3.80
C ASP A 224 19.23 5.92 2.71
N MET A 225 20.00 6.93 3.13
CA MET A 225 20.65 7.86 2.23
C MET A 225 21.83 7.22 1.45
N LEU A 226 22.42 6.14 1.95
CA LEU A 226 23.48 5.38 1.30
C LEU A 226 22.98 4.36 0.26
N ARG A 227 21.78 3.80 0.43
CA ARG A 227 21.13 2.96 -0.61
C ARG A 227 20.66 3.78 -1.81
N ALA A 228 20.29 5.04 -1.57
CA ALA A 228 19.72 5.94 -2.56
C ALA A 228 20.67 6.25 -3.72
N THR A 229 20.17 6.16 -4.94
CA THR A 229 20.89 6.54 -6.17
C THR A 229 21.33 8.01 -6.18
N SER A 230 20.68 8.91 -5.42
CA SER A 230 21.13 10.30 -5.24
C SER A 230 20.62 10.92 -3.93
N VAL A 231 21.54 11.32 -3.06
CA VAL A 231 21.29 12.01 -1.77
C VAL A 231 20.33 13.21 -1.93
N GLY A 232 20.58 14.07 -2.92
CA GLY A 232 19.77 15.27 -3.20
C GLY A 232 18.41 15.00 -3.85
N ARG A 233 18.13 13.76 -4.28
CA ARG A 233 16.83 13.32 -4.83
C ARG A 233 16.15 12.26 -3.98
N PHE A 234 16.65 11.93 -2.79
CA PHE A 234 16.06 10.92 -1.93
C PHE A 234 14.55 11.16 -1.71
N GLY A 235 13.75 10.10 -1.88
CA GLY A 235 12.30 10.13 -1.80
C GLY A 235 11.57 10.70 -3.03
N ARG A 236 12.24 11.27 -4.04
CA ARG A 236 11.58 11.81 -5.24
C ARG A 236 11.42 10.73 -6.31
N LYS A 237 10.24 10.63 -6.95
CA LYS A 237 10.09 9.85 -8.20
C LYS A 237 10.99 10.49 -9.28
N VAL A 238 11.60 9.67 -10.14
CA VAL A 238 12.44 10.18 -11.24
C VAL A 238 11.54 10.62 -12.39
N ALA A 239 11.69 11.87 -12.83
CA ALA A 239 10.97 12.43 -13.98
C ALA A 239 11.33 11.68 -15.29
N THR A 240 10.55 10.66 -15.64
CA THR A 240 10.64 10.00 -16.94
C THR A 240 10.01 10.90 -18.00
N ARG A 241 10.74 11.20 -19.08
CA ARG A 241 10.31 12.16 -20.12
C ARG A 241 9.08 11.72 -20.94
N ASN A 242 8.50 10.56 -20.64
CA ASN A 242 7.32 9.99 -21.30
C ASN A 242 6.38 9.36 -20.26
N VAL A 243 5.93 10.13 -19.26
CA VAL A 243 4.68 9.78 -18.56
C VAL A 243 3.53 10.00 -19.55
N ARG A 244 3.26 9.00 -20.39
CA ARG A 244 2.11 8.93 -21.28
C ARG A 244 1.06 7.99 -20.68
N ARG A 245 -0.19 8.22 -21.05
CA ARG A 245 -1.35 7.45 -20.58
C ARG A 245 -1.29 5.95 -20.95
N ASP A 246 -0.56 5.60 -22.00
CA ASP A 246 -0.64 4.29 -22.67
C ASP A 246 0.75 3.75 -23.14
N THR A 247 1.83 3.86 -22.35
CA THR A 247 3.16 3.33 -22.75
C THR A 247 4.00 2.66 -21.66
N SER A 248 4.35 1.40 -21.88
CA SER A 248 5.34 0.59 -21.12
C SER A 248 6.81 1.06 -21.27
N SER A 249 7.07 2.14 -22.01
CA SER A 249 8.43 2.63 -22.32
C SER A 249 9.14 3.38 -21.16
N SER A 250 8.57 3.38 -19.96
CA SER A 250 9.13 4.02 -18.76
C SER A 250 9.91 3.06 -17.85
N GLY A 251 9.76 1.74 -18.02
CA GLY A 251 10.17 0.75 -17.04
C GLY A 251 9.18 0.57 -15.88
N HIS A 252 7.99 1.19 -15.95
CA HIS A 252 6.89 0.97 -15.01
C HIS A 252 5.80 0.13 -15.71
N GLU A 253 5.18 -0.77 -14.95
CA GLU A 253 4.14 -1.70 -15.40
C GLU A 253 2.92 -1.59 -14.49
N HIS A 254 1.73 -1.39 -15.06
CA HIS A 254 0.51 -1.10 -14.31
C HIS A 254 -0.58 -2.15 -14.52
N ALA A 255 -1.42 -2.33 -13.49
CA ALA A 255 -2.73 -2.97 -13.60
C ALA A 255 -3.74 -2.18 -12.75
N VAL A 256 -4.56 -1.37 -13.42
CA VAL A 256 -5.36 -0.30 -12.80
C VAL A 256 -6.82 -0.28 -13.24
N GLY A 257 -7.72 -0.04 -12.29
CA GLY A 257 -9.08 0.43 -12.51
C GLY A 257 -9.12 1.95 -12.49
N TYR A 258 -9.85 2.59 -13.41
CA TYR A 258 -9.92 4.05 -13.49
C TYR A 258 -11.31 4.59 -13.89
N VAL A 259 -11.58 5.83 -13.48
CA VAL A 259 -12.69 6.66 -13.97
C VAL A 259 -12.16 8.01 -14.45
N SER A 260 -12.71 8.54 -15.54
CA SER A 260 -12.25 9.79 -16.17
C SER A 260 -13.31 10.39 -17.06
N GLY A 261 -13.46 11.72 -17.04
CA GLY A 261 -14.41 12.46 -17.89
C GLY A 261 -15.36 13.36 -17.10
N ASP A 262 -15.59 13.03 -15.83
CA ASP A 262 -16.38 13.82 -14.87
C ASP A 262 -15.46 14.66 -13.96
N GLN A 263 -16.05 15.45 -13.07
CA GLN A 263 -15.35 16.16 -11.99
C GLN A 263 -15.42 15.36 -10.69
N TYR A 264 -14.27 14.90 -10.20
CA TYR A 264 -14.16 14.14 -8.96
C TYR A 264 -13.58 15.00 -7.84
N TYR A 265 -14.22 14.94 -6.68
CA TYR A 265 -13.84 15.68 -5.48
C TYR A 265 -13.21 14.75 -4.43
N GLY A 266 -12.86 13.52 -4.82
CA GLY A 266 -12.30 12.52 -3.94
C GLY A 266 -12.55 11.10 -4.41
N ALA A 267 -11.98 10.15 -3.69
CA ALA A 267 -12.05 8.73 -3.94
C ALA A 267 -11.87 7.93 -2.66
N LYS A 268 -12.46 6.73 -2.62
CA LYS A 268 -12.37 5.79 -1.50
C LYS A 268 -12.29 4.37 -2.01
N ALA A 269 -11.46 3.55 -1.38
CA ALA A 269 -11.40 2.11 -1.60
C ALA A 269 -10.88 1.39 -0.35
N SER A 270 -11.13 0.08 -0.29
CA SER A 270 -10.42 -0.84 0.60
C SER A 270 -9.39 -1.61 -0.21
N ILE A 271 -8.11 -1.48 0.16
CA ILE A 271 -6.92 -1.91 -0.59
C ILE A 271 -6.28 -3.09 0.13
N ASN A 272 -6.24 -4.25 -0.52
CA ASN A 272 -5.75 -5.49 0.07
C ASN A 272 -4.21 -5.53 0.16
N VAL A 273 -3.69 -5.78 1.36
CA VAL A 273 -2.26 -5.65 1.70
C VAL A 273 -1.56 -7.00 1.56
N TRP A 274 -0.43 -7.02 0.83
CA TRP A 274 0.42 -8.19 0.60
C TRP A 274 1.90 -7.82 0.77
N THR A 275 2.74 -8.84 0.86
CA THR A 275 4.21 -8.71 0.87
C THR A 275 4.79 -9.25 -0.45
N PRO A 276 4.61 -8.56 -1.60
CA PRO A 276 5.11 -9.02 -2.89
C PRO A 276 6.64 -9.12 -2.91
N ARG A 277 7.16 -10.17 -3.54
CA ARG A 277 8.60 -10.28 -3.82
C ARG A 277 9.01 -9.29 -4.91
N VAL A 278 9.98 -8.44 -4.58
CA VAL A 278 10.68 -7.57 -5.54
C VAL A 278 12.00 -8.24 -5.95
N SER A 279 12.44 -8.07 -7.20
CA SER A 279 13.61 -8.78 -7.77
C SER A 279 14.96 -8.08 -7.53
N SER A 280 14.93 -6.76 -7.39
CA SER A 280 16.10 -5.89 -7.27
C SER A 280 15.84 -4.81 -6.23
N GLN A 281 16.88 -4.31 -5.56
CA GLN A 281 16.71 -3.25 -4.55
C GLN A 281 16.22 -1.92 -5.14
N TYR A 282 16.47 -1.69 -6.43
CA TYR A 282 16.06 -0.50 -7.19
C TYR A 282 14.70 -0.65 -7.88
N GLU A 283 13.99 -1.74 -7.63
CA GLU A 283 12.61 -1.91 -8.05
C GLU A 283 11.68 -1.69 -6.86
N PHE A 284 10.39 -1.48 -7.13
CA PHE A 284 9.34 -1.49 -6.12
C PHE A 284 8.11 -2.22 -6.63
N SER A 285 7.22 -2.56 -5.70
CA SER A 285 5.86 -2.99 -6.00
C SER A 285 4.89 -2.29 -5.06
N LEU A 286 3.87 -1.64 -5.61
CA LEU A 286 2.91 -0.85 -4.84
C LEU A 286 1.47 -1.11 -5.24
N SER A 287 0.57 -0.70 -4.35
CA SER A 287 -0.87 -0.73 -4.53
C SER A 287 -1.44 0.57 -3.96
N GLN A 288 -2.02 1.41 -4.83
CA GLN A 288 -2.44 2.75 -4.42
C GLN A 288 -3.69 3.28 -5.13
N MET A 289 -4.13 4.43 -4.67
CA MET A 289 -5.16 5.26 -5.26
C MET A 289 -4.53 6.59 -5.70
N TRP A 290 -4.74 6.97 -6.96
CA TRP A 290 -4.32 8.24 -7.54
C TRP A 290 -5.53 9.16 -7.72
N VAL A 291 -5.42 10.40 -7.28
CA VAL A 291 -6.35 11.50 -7.58
C VAL A 291 -5.61 12.48 -8.50
N ILE A 292 -6.10 12.67 -9.73
CA ILE A 292 -5.31 13.23 -10.84
C ILE A 292 -6.04 14.41 -11.50
N SER A 293 -5.30 15.47 -11.84
CA SER A 293 -5.80 16.60 -12.64
C SER A 293 -4.67 17.22 -13.50
N GLY A 294 -5.01 17.93 -14.58
CA GLY A 294 -4.01 18.45 -15.54
C GLY A 294 -3.53 17.41 -16.57
N SER A 295 -2.46 17.73 -17.30
CA SER A 295 -2.01 16.96 -18.47
C SER A 295 -0.78 16.11 -18.19
N PHE A 296 -0.87 14.82 -18.54
CA PHE A 296 0.24 13.86 -18.48
C PHE A 296 1.49 14.38 -19.21
N GLY A 297 2.65 14.35 -18.55
CA GLY A 297 3.93 14.76 -19.11
C GLY A 297 4.16 16.28 -19.24
N ASN A 298 3.30 17.13 -18.67
CA ASN A 298 3.49 18.59 -18.67
C ASN A 298 3.18 19.23 -17.31
N ASP A 299 1.90 19.29 -16.93
CA ASP A 299 1.40 20.05 -15.78
C ASP A 299 0.55 19.19 -14.81
N LEU A 300 0.71 17.87 -14.91
CA LEU A 300 0.00 16.87 -14.10
C LEU A 300 0.14 17.16 -12.60
N ASN A 301 -1.00 17.28 -11.94
CA ASN A 301 -1.14 17.30 -10.49
C ASN A 301 -1.59 15.90 -10.04
N THR A 302 -0.91 15.30 -9.07
CA THR A 302 -1.36 14.05 -8.43
C THR A 302 -1.37 14.17 -6.92
N ILE A 303 -2.29 13.43 -6.31
CA ILE A 303 -2.23 12.99 -4.91
C ILE A 303 -2.33 11.47 -4.92
N GLU A 304 -1.45 10.83 -4.16
CA GLU A 304 -1.18 9.38 -4.20
C GLU A 304 -1.13 8.85 -2.77
N ALA A 305 -1.88 7.79 -2.46
CA ALA A 305 -1.79 7.09 -1.17
C ALA A 305 -2.11 5.59 -1.30
N GLY A 306 -1.37 4.76 -0.56
CA GLY A 306 -1.45 3.31 -0.66
C GLY A 306 -0.44 2.58 0.21
N TRP A 307 -0.11 1.35 -0.16
CA TRP A 307 1.01 0.60 0.42
C TRP A 307 2.05 0.26 -0.65
N GLN A 308 3.33 0.25 -0.29
CA GLN A 308 4.42 -0.15 -1.20
C GLN A 308 5.50 -0.96 -0.51
N VAL A 309 6.11 -1.89 -1.26
CA VAL A 309 7.38 -2.54 -0.93
C VAL A 309 8.47 -1.89 -1.79
N SER A 310 9.40 -1.16 -1.16
CA SER A 310 10.48 -0.44 -1.85
C SER A 310 11.79 -0.56 -1.05
N PRO A 311 12.69 -1.49 -1.42
CA PRO A 311 13.93 -1.72 -0.68
C PRO A 311 14.93 -0.55 -0.76
N GLU A 312 15.00 0.20 -1.87
CA GLU A 312 15.80 1.44 -1.93
C GLU A 312 15.34 2.43 -0.86
N LEU A 313 14.02 2.71 -0.77
CA LEU A 313 13.47 3.73 0.13
C LEU A 313 13.51 3.32 1.61
N TYR A 314 13.23 2.05 1.94
CA TYR A 314 13.05 1.60 3.33
C TYR A 314 14.09 0.61 3.85
N GLY A 315 14.79 -0.11 2.98
CA GLY A 315 15.83 -1.08 3.36
C GLY A 315 15.33 -2.48 3.72
N ASP A 316 14.01 -2.70 3.65
CA ASP A 316 13.37 -3.99 3.91
C ASP A 316 12.43 -4.42 2.77
N SER A 317 11.63 -5.45 3.02
CA SER A 317 10.57 -5.91 2.10
C SER A 317 9.17 -5.81 2.71
N HIS A 318 8.97 -5.01 3.75
CA HIS A 318 7.65 -4.86 4.38
C HIS A 318 6.74 -3.95 3.54
N PRO A 319 5.44 -4.25 3.40
CA PRO A 319 4.51 -3.31 2.78
C PRO A 319 4.29 -2.13 3.72
N ARG A 320 4.69 -0.94 3.26
CA ARG A 320 4.72 0.28 4.06
C ARG A 320 3.63 1.25 3.62
N PHE A 321 2.89 1.82 4.57
CA PHE A 321 1.88 2.84 4.25
C PHE A 321 2.60 4.10 3.74
N PHE A 322 2.23 4.60 2.57
CA PHE A 322 2.90 5.72 1.95
C PHE A 322 1.94 6.74 1.36
N THR A 323 2.49 7.94 1.15
CA THR A 323 1.86 8.99 0.35
C THR A 323 2.85 9.56 -0.67
N TYR A 324 2.36 10.06 -1.79
CA TYR A 324 3.07 10.92 -2.72
C TYR A 324 2.13 12.05 -3.18
N TRP A 325 2.67 13.13 -3.72
CA TRP A 325 1.91 14.17 -4.42
C TRP A 325 2.85 14.91 -5.36
N THR A 326 2.35 15.47 -6.46
CA THR A 326 3.13 16.39 -7.32
C THR A 326 2.21 17.43 -7.96
N THR A 327 2.79 18.51 -8.46
CA THR A 327 2.10 19.65 -9.09
C THR A 327 2.66 20.00 -10.47
N ASP A 328 3.74 19.31 -10.88
CA ASP A 328 4.52 19.56 -12.10
C ASP A 328 4.97 18.24 -12.77
N ALA A 329 4.06 17.26 -12.85
CA ALA A 329 4.29 15.96 -13.48
C ALA A 329 5.57 15.23 -13.03
N TYR A 330 5.88 15.30 -11.73
CA TYR A 330 7.09 14.71 -11.11
C TYR A 330 8.43 15.37 -11.50
N HIS A 331 8.43 16.55 -12.15
CA HIS A 331 9.66 17.20 -12.60
C HIS A 331 10.51 17.76 -11.45
N THR A 332 9.92 18.53 -10.54
CA THR A 332 10.64 19.21 -9.44
C THR A 332 9.88 19.22 -8.12
N THR A 333 8.56 19.05 -8.12
CA THR A 333 7.72 19.03 -6.91
C THR A 333 7.29 17.62 -6.53
N GLY A 334 7.12 17.42 -5.21
CA GLY A 334 6.72 16.14 -4.65
C GLY A 334 7.87 15.25 -4.21
N CYS A 335 7.64 14.51 -3.14
CA CYS A 335 8.41 13.32 -2.76
C CYS A 335 7.60 12.43 -1.81
N TYR A 336 8.07 11.22 -1.52
CA TYR A 336 7.39 10.26 -0.65
C TYR A 336 7.26 10.76 0.79
N ASN A 337 6.08 10.50 1.38
CA ASN A 337 5.81 10.66 2.81
C ASN A 337 6.10 12.10 3.31
N LEU A 338 6.68 12.24 4.51
CA LEU A 338 7.06 13.53 5.11
C LEU A 338 8.48 13.98 4.74
N LEU A 339 9.13 13.38 3.73
CA LEU A 339 10.50 13.74 3.31
C LEU A 339 10.59 15.12 2.63
N CYS A 340 9.44 15.72 2.29
CA CYS A 340 9.30 17.07 1.75
C CYS A 340 8.16 17.82 2.44
N SER A 341 8.26 19.14 2.44
CA SER A 341 7.26 20.03 2.99
C SER A 341 6.04 20.16 2.05
N GLY A 342 4.83 19.99 2.59
CA GLY A 342 3.58 20.19 1.86
C GLY A 342 2.36 19.54 2.53
N PHE A 343 2.44 18.24 2.84
CA PHE A 343 1.38 17.54 3.58
C PHE A 343 1.42 17.91 5.06
N VAL A 344 0.28 18.34 5.61
CA VAL A 344 0.11 18.69 7.03
C VAL A 344 -0.54 17.52 7.75
N GLN A 345 0.24 16.76 8.52
CA GLN A 345 -0.25 15.68 9.38
C GLN A 345 -0.92 16.26 10.65
N THR A 346 -2.05 15.66 11.05
CA THR A 346 -2.92 16.16 12.14
C THR A 346 -3.07 15.20 13.33
N ASN A 347 -2.56 13.98 13.27
CA ASN A 347 -2.71 12.99 14.36
C ASN A 347 -1.39 12.36 14.84
N SER A 348 -1.42 11.83 16.06
CA SER A 348 -0.30 11.14 16.73
C SER A 348 -0.29 9.61 16.58
N ARG A 349 -1.12 9.04 15.69
CA ARG A 349 -1.47 7.61 15.61
C ARG A 349 -1.03 6.88 14.34
N ILE A 350 -0.81 7.58 13.22
CA ILE A 350 -0.40 6.97 11.95
C ILE A 350 0.97 7.53 11.54
N ALA A 351 1.98 6.67 11.47
CA ALA A 351 3.30 7.01 10.98
C ALA A 351 3.38 6.74 9.47
N ILE A 352 3.41 7.79 8.66
CA ILE A 352 3.58 7.63 7.20
C ILE A 352 5.00 7.12 6.92
N GLY A 353 5.11 6.01 6.19
CA GLY A 353 6.35 5.30 5.91
C GLY A 353 6.66 4.12 6.83
N ALA A 354 5.86 3.85 7.88
CA ALA A 354 6.02 2.67 8.73
C ALA A 354 5.34 1.43 8.13
N ALA A 355 5.81 0.24 8.51
CA ALA A 355 5.30 -1.05 8.02
C ALA A 355 3.86 -1.33 8.46
N ILE A 356 3.09 -1.93 7.56
CA ILE A 356 1.71 -2.36 7.79
C ILE A 356 1.70 -3.81 8.30
N SER A 357 0.88 -4.09 9.30
CA SER A 357 0.67 -5.44 9.84
C SER A 357 -0.77 -5.58 10.36
N PRO A 358 -1.41 -6.76 10.28
CA PRO A 358 -0.97 -7.96 9.56
C PRO A 358 -1.06 -7.81 8.02
N THR A 359 -0.46 -8.76 7.29
CA THR A 359 -0.47 -8.82 5.82
C THR A 359 -1.16 -10.10 5.33
N SER A 360 -1.69 -10.09 4.10
CA SER A 360 -2.45 -11.21 3.55
C SER A 360 -1.55 -12.37 3.11
N SER A 361 -2.10 -13.59 3.15
CA SER A 361 -1.39 -14.82 2.74
C SER A 361 -2.22 -15.69 1.79
N TYR A 362 -1.56 -16.43 0.90
CA TYR A 362 -2.22 -17.25 -0.13
C TYR A 362 -3.00 -18.41 0.51
N GLY A 363 -4.31 -18.46 0.28
CA GLY A 363 -5.24 -19.39 0.92
C GLY A 363 -5.50 -19.13 2.40
N GLY A 364 -4.95 -18.04 2.96
CA GLY A 364 -5.01 -17.69 4.39
C GLY A 364 -5.72 -16.37 4.65
N GLY A 365 -5.38 -15.75 5.79
CA GLY A 365 -5.96 -14.48 6.23
C GLY A 365 -5.83 -13.38 5.17
N GLN A 366 -6.89 -12.60 5.00
CA GLN A 366 -6.97 -11.50 4.04
C GLN A 366 -7.22 -10.20 4.78
N PHE A 367 -6.34 -9.22 4.60
CA PHE A 367 -6.37 -7.94 5.29
C PHE A 367 -6.33 -6.79 4.29
N ASP A 368 -7.13 -5.75 4.52
CA ASP A 368 -7.19 -4.57 3.67
C ASP A 368 -7.25 -3.27 4.48
N ILE A 369 -6.57 -2.25 3.98
CA ILE A 369 -6.62 -0.88 4.54
C ILE A 369 -7.70 -0.10 3.81
N SER A 370 -8.53 0.63 4.54
CA SER A 370 -9.43 1.62 3.93
C SER A 370 -8.65 2.93 3.73
N ILE A 371 -8.72 3.51 2.54
CA ILE A 371 -8.25 4.87 2.26
C ILE A 371 -9.40 5.69 1.71
N LEU A 372 -9.55 6.92 2.21
CA LEU A 372 -10.41 7.96 1.66
C LEU A 372 -9.57 9.23 1.47
N ILE A 373 -9.59 9.78 0.26
CA ILE A 373 -9.06 11.11 -0.05
C ILE A 373 -10.23 11.96 -0.55
N TRP A 374 -10.44 13.13 0.01
CA TRP A 374 -11.49 14.05 -0.46
C TRP A 374 -11.13 15.51 -0.31
N LYS A 375 -11.71 16.33 -1.17
CA LYS A 375 -11.60 17.78 -1.16
C LYS A 375 -12.66 18.34 -0.22
N ASP A 376 -12.21 18.94 0.87
CA ASP A 376 -13.08 19.60 1.85
C ASP A 376 -13.84 20.78 1.22
N PRO A 377 -15.18 20.78 1.19
CA PRO A 377 -15.97 21.86 0.61
C PRO A 377 -15.78 23.23 1.29
N LYS A 378 -15.33 23.25 2.56
CA LYS A 378 -15.21 24.46 3.38
C LYS A 378 -13.90 25.21 3.18
N HIS A 379 -12.78 24.51 3.07
CA HIS A 379 -11.44 25.12 2.91
C HIS A 379 -10.73 24.73 1.60
N GLY A 380 -11.33 23.85 0.78
CA GLY A 380 -10.77 23.37 -0.49
C GLY A 380 -9.61 22.37 -0.36
N ASN A 381 -9.14 22.08 0.86
CA ASN A 381 -7.97 21.23 1.10
C ASN A 381 -8.29 19.74 0.87
N TRP A 382 -7.32 18.98 0.39
CA TRP A 382 -7.46 17.53 0.20
C TRP A 382 -7.10 16.81 1.48
N TRP A 383 -8.07 16.22 2.16
CA TRP A 383 -7.88 15.43 3.37
C TRP A 383 -7.60 13.96 3.06
N LEU A 384 -6.79 13.33 3.93
CA LEU A 384 -6.45 11.92 3.91
C LEU A 384 -6.98 11.24 5.17
N GLU A 385 -7.75 10.17 4.97
CA GLU A 385 -8.21 9.27 6.01
C GLU A 385 -7.70 7.85 5.74
N PHE A 386 -7.32 7.17 6.82
CA PHE A 386 -6.79 5.81 6.83
C PHE A 386 -7.57 4.92 7.81
N GLY A 387 -7.75 3.65 7.47
CA GLY A 387 -8.40 2.64 8.31
C GLY A 387 -9.85 2.98 8.64
N SER A 388 -10.26 2.67 9.87
CA SER A 388 -11.63 2.83 10.39
C SER A 388 -11.99 4.26 10.81
N GLY A 389 -11.53 5.26 10.06
CA GLY A 389 -11.88 6.68 10.26
C GLY A 389 -10.77 7.57 10.82
N VAL A 390 -9.49 7.16 10.72
CA VAL A 390 -8.37 7.89 11.30
C VAL A 390 -7.88 8.97 10.34
N LEU A 391 -8.12 10.23 10.68
CA LEU A 391 -7.77 11.39 9.85
C LEU A 391 -6.28 11.69 9.95
N VAL A 392 -5.53 11.33 8.90
CA VAL A 392 -4.06 11.44 8.84
C VAL A 392 -3.65 12.90 8.78
N GLY A 393 -4.23 13.66 7.86
CA GLY A 393 -3.84 15.04 7.58
C GLY A 393 -4.43 15.54 6.27
N TYR A 394 -3.83 16.59 5.71
CA TYR A 394 -4.28 17.19 4.45
C TYR A 394 -3.15 17.80 3.60
N TRP A 395 -3.35 17.83 2.29
CA TRP A 395 -2.60 18.69 1.37
C TRP A 395 -3.35 20.02 1.18
N PRO A 396 -2.74 21.17 1.51
CA PRO A 396 -3.35 22.48 1.31
C PRO A 396 -3.64 22.79 -0.17
N ALA A 397 -4.83 23.32 -0.47
CA ALA A 397 -5.27 23.63 -1.84
C ALA A 397 -4.34 24.61 -2.59
N VAL A 398 -3.65 25.47 -1.84
CA VAL A 398 -2.70 26.48 -2.35
C VAL A 398 -1.47 25.88 -3.03
N LEU A 399 -1.12 24.62 -2.71
CA LEU A 399 -0.01 23.92 -3.36
C LEU A 399 -0.30 23.62 -4.84
N PHE A 400 -1.54 23.27 -5.15
CA PHE A 400 -1.94 22.74 -6.46
C PHE A 400 -2.29 23.83 -7.46
N THR A 401 -2.15 23.51 -8.75
CA THR A 401 -2.70 24.28 -9.86
C THR A 401 -4.07 23.71 -10.25
N HIS A 402 -4.11 22.51 -10.82
CA HIS A 402 -5.35 21.88 -11.31
C HIS A 402 -6.18 21.23 -10.20
N LEU A 403 -5.53 20.51 -9.27
CA LEU A 403 -6.23 19.92 -8.11
C LEU A 403 -6.75 20.98 -7.12
N ARG A 404 -6.45 22.28 -7.33
CA ARG A 404 -7.07 23.37 -6.58
C ARG A 404 -8.59 23.43 -6.79
N ASP A 405 -9.08 23.00 -7.95
CA ASP A 405 -10.49 23.03 -8.30
C ASP A 405 -11.13 21.65 -8.13
N HIS A 406 -10.67 20.65 -8.89
CA HIS A 406 -11.18 19.27 -8.89
C HIS A 406 -10.18 18.30 -9.56
N ALA A 407 -10.42 17.00 -9.43
CA ALA A 407 -9.74 15.96 -10.18
C ALA A 407 -10.53 15.59 -11.45
N SER A 408 -9.84 15.36 -12.57
CA SER A 408 -10.42 14.93 -13.85
C SER A 408 -10.32 13.42 -14.09
N MET A 409 -9.55 12.72 -13.24
CA MET A 409 -9.39 11.27 -13.25
C MET A 409 -9.10 10.76 -11.84
N VAL A 410 -9.62 9.56 -11.55
CA VAL A 410 -9.22 8.75 -10.38
C VAL A 410 -8.75 7.39 -10.89
N GLN A 411 -7.64 6.90 -10.34
CA GLN A 411 -7.15 5.55 -10.60
C GLN A 411 -6.97 4.77 -9.28
N PHE A 412 -7.07 3.46 -9.37
CA PHE A 412 -6.87 2.50 -8.29
C PHE A 412 -6.11 1.31 -8.88
N GLY A 413 -5.13 0.72 -8.19
CA GLY A 413 -4.46 -0.49 -8.68
C GLY A 413 -3.00 -0.61 -8.32
N GLY A 414 -2.30 -1.47 -9.06
CA GLY A 414 -0.89 -1.76 -8.88
C GLY A 414 0.02 -1.06 -9.89
N GLU A 415 1.22 -0.71 -9.42
CA GLU A 415 2.36 -0.21 -10.20
C GLU A 415 3.59 -0.99 -9.72
N ILE A 416 4.41 -1.51 -10.64
CA ILE A 416 5.74 -2.07 -10.32
C ILE A 416 6.79 -1.44 -11.23
N VAL A 417 8.05 -1.47 -10.79
CA VAL A 417 9.20 -1.16 -11.68
C VAL A 417 9.77 -2.47 -12.23
N ASN A 418 9.83 -2.57 -13.55
CA ASN A 418 10.59 -3.57 -14.28
C ASN A 418 11.89 -2.92 -14.73
N SER A 419 13.00 -3.24 -14.05
CA SER A 419 14.35 -2.75 -14.37
C SER A 419 14.92 -3.30 -15.68
N HIS A 420 14.24 -4.28 -16.29
CA HIS A 420 14.59 -4.90 -17.57
C HIS A 420 13.43 -4.76 -18.58
N PRO A 421 13.03 -3.53 -18.97
CA PRO A 421 12.03 -3.34 -20.01
C PRO A 421 12.62 -3.77 -21.36
N GLY A 422 11.95 -4.69 -22.04
CA GLY A 422 12.52 -5.47 -23.14
C GLY A 422 12.96 -4.64 -24.36
N GLY A 423 14.25 -4.30 -24.43
CA GLY A 423 14.86 -3.49 -25.49
C GLY A 423 16.19 -4.04 -26.02
N GLY A 424 16.35 -5.36 -26.10
CA GLY A 424 17.60 -5.99 -26.54
C GLY A 424 17.91 -7.38 -25.96
N GLY A 425 16.90 -8.23 -25.78
CA GLY A 425 17.08 -9.62 -25.31
C GLY A 425 17.00 -9.83 -23.79
N GLY A 426 16.81 -8.77 -22.99
CA GLY A 426 16.41 -8.90 -21.59
C GLY A 426 14.94 -9.30 -21.47
N GLY A 427 14.66 -10.35 -20.69
CA GLY A 427 13.29 -10.74 -20.28
C GLY A 427 12.82 -9.97 -19.04
N HIS A 428 11.53 -10.04 -18.76
CA HIS A 428 10.88 -9.33 -17.66
C HIS A 428 11.48 -9.71 -16.29
N THR A 429 11.47 -8.82 -15.29
CA THR A 429 11.85 -9.22 -13.91
C THR A 429 10.74 -10.02 -13.20
N ARG A 430 11.11 -10.76 -12.14
CA ARG A 430 10.20 -11.61 -11.34
C ARG A 430 9.48 -10.84 -10.24
N THR A 431 9.32 -9.52 -10.43
CA THR A 431 8.75 -8.63 -9.42
C THR A 431 7.24 -8.79 -9.42
N GLN A 432 6.71 -9.14 -8.26
CA GLN A 432 5.30 -9.48 -8.09
C GLN A 432 4.45 -8.22 -7.93
N MET A 433 3.30 -8.16 -8.58
CA MET A 433 2.29 -7.12 -8.35
C MET A 433 1.17 -7.67 -7.46
N GLY A 434 0.76 -6.89 -6.46
CA GLY A 434 -0.26 -7.30 -5.49
C GLY A 434 0.19 -8.54 -4.70
N SER A 435 -0.47 -9.68 -4.91
CA SER A 435 -0.13 -10.96 -4.28
C SER A 435 0.91 -11.78 -5.03
N GLY A 436 1.28 -11.37 -6.25
CA GLY A 436 2.07 -12.20 -7.17
C GLY A 436 1.25 -13.21 -7.98
N HIS A 437 -0.07 -13.24 -7.79
CA HIS A 437 -1.00 -14.12 -8.52
C HIS A 437 -1.94 -13.33 -9.42
N PHE A 438 -2.38 -13.97 -10.51
CA PHE A 438 -3.30 -13.38 -11.49
C PHE A 438 -4.71 -13.19 -10.91
N ALA A 439 -5.40 -12.13 -11.35
CA ALA A 439 -6.77 -11.76 -10.99
C ALA A 439 -7.79 -12.90 -11.17
N GLY A 440 -7.53 -13.82 -12.10
CA GLY A 440 -8.34 -15.01 -12.33
C GLY A 440 -8.42 -15.99 -11.14
N GLU A 441 -7.53 -15.89 -10.16
CA GLU A 441 -7.56 -16.74 -8.95
C GLU A 441 -8.51 -16.25 -7.86
N GLY A 442 -8.96 -14.99 -7.91
CA GLY A 442 -9.99 -14.45 -7.02
C GLY A 442 -9.60 -14.33 -5.54
N PHE A 443 -10.62 -14.28 -4.67
CA PHE A 443 -10.45 -14.02 -3.24
C PHE A 443 -9.57 -15.07 -2.54
N GLY A 444 -8.72 -14.61 -1.60
CA GLY A 444 -7.77 -15.46 -0.89
C GLY A 444 -6.46 -15.71 -1.65
N ARG A 445 -6.33 -15.24 -2.90
CA ARG A 445 -5.22 -15.60 -3.79
C ARG A 445 -4.71 -14.43 -4.63
N ALA A 446 -5.61 -13.80 -5.38
CA ALA A 446 -5.33 -12.55 -6.08
C ALA A 446 -5.47 -11.37 -5.13
N SER A 447 -4.70 -10.30 -5.36
CA SER A 447 -4.93 -9.03 -4.65
C SER A 447 -6.18 -8.35 -5.18
N TYR A 448 -6.80 -7.50 -4.36
CA TYR A 448 -8.03 -6.81 -4.73
C TYR A 448 -8.09 -5.35 -4.26
N PHE A 449 -8.89 -4.56 -4.96
CA PHE A 449 -9.54 -3.37 -4.42
C PHE A 449 -11.04 -3.66 -4.36
N ARG A 450 -11.69 -3.27 -3.26
CA ARG A 450 -13.15 -3.37 -3.07
C ARG A 450 -13.71 -2.09 -2.46
N ASN A 451 -15.04 -1.96 -2.43
CA ASN A 451 -15.74 -0.77 -1.96
C ASN A 451 -15.29 0.51 -2.68
N LEU A 452 -15.01 0.43 -3.99
CA LEU A 452 -14.61 1.59 -4.77
C LEU A 452 -15.77 2.59 -4.81
N GLN A 453 -15.46 3.84 -4.45
CA GLN A 453 -16.38 4.99 -4.50
C GLN A 453 -15.59 6.24 -4.94
N VAL A 454 -16.29 7.20 -5.54
CA VAL A 454 -15.78 8.56 -5.78
C VAL A 454 -16.61 9.58 -5.00
N VAL A 455 -16.06 10.77 -4.77
CA VAL A 455 -16.78 11.88 -4.13
C VAL A 455 -17.25 12.86 -5.20
N ASP A 456 -18.55 13.18 -5.19
CA ASP A 456 -19.16 14.14 -6.13
C ASP A 456 -19.07 15.60 -5.65
N TRP A 457 -19.59 16.51 -6.48
CA TRP A 457 -19.57 17.97 -6.23
C TRP A 457 -20.39 18.42 -5.01
N ASP A 458 -21.38 17.61 -4.58
CA ASP A 458 -22.19 17.84 -3.38
C ASP A 458 -21.63 17.05 -2.17
N ASN A 459 -20.38 16.58 -2.28
CA ASN A 459 -19.67 15.85 -1.23
C ASN A 459 -20.36 14.52 -0.84
N ASN A 460 -20.94 13.79 -1.80
CA ASN A 460 -21.48 12.44 -1.59
C ASN A 460 -20.50 11.36 -2.06
N LEU A 461 -20.37 10.27 -1.32
CA LEU A 461 -19.68 9.05 -1.77
C LEU A 461 -20.59 8.21 -2.68
N VAL A 462 -20.32 8.26 -3.99
CA VAL A 462 -21.11 7.61 -5.04
C VAL A 462 -20.34 6.46 -5.72
N PRO A 463 -21.02 5.44 -6.30
CA PRO A 463 -20.36 4.36 -7.02
C PRO A 463 -19.70 4.83 -8.33
N PRO A 464 -18.52 4.30 -8.71
CA PRO A 464 -17.83 4.63 -9.96
C PRO A 464 -18.49 3.92 -11.15
N THR A 465 -19.65 4.40 -11.57
CA THR A 465 -20.49 3.71 -12.58
C THR A 465 -19.81 3.51 -13.94
N ASN A 466 -18.83 4.36 -14.27
CA ASN A 466 -18.03 4.32 -15.50
C ASN A 466 -16.64 3.68 -15.33
N LEU A 467 -16.42 2.87 -14.28
CA LEU A 467 -15.15 2.19 -14.00
C LEU A 467 -14.68 1.33 -15.19
N ARG A 468 -13.47 1.62 -15.67
CA ARG A 468 -12.74 0.83 -16.68
C ARG A 468 -11.55 0.14 -16.02
N VAL A 469 -11.02 -0.90 -16.65
CA VAL A 469 -9.79 -1.58 -16.22
C VAL A 469 -8.78 -1.67 -17.37
N LEU A 470 -7.49 -1.60 -17.05
CA LEU A 470 -6.36 -1.65 -17.97
C LEU A 470 -5.18 -2.35 -17.29
N ALA A 471 -4.41 -3.14 -18.04
CA ALA A 471 -3.08 -3.58 -17.65
C ALA A 471 -2.15 -3.50 -18.86
N ASP A 472 -0.91 -3.05 -18.66
CA ASP A 472 0.03 -2.77 -19.75
C ASP A 472 0.46 -4.07 -20.47
N HIS A 473 0.81 -5.09 -19.69
CA HIS A 473 1.13 -6.43 -20.18
C HIS A 473 0.29 -7.51 -19.45
N PRO A 474 -0.94 -7.84 -19.94
CA PRO A 474 -1.84 -8.82 -19.34
C PRO A 474 -1.28 -10.23 -19.11
N ASN A 475 -0.18 -10.60 -19.77
CA ASN A 475 0.51 -11.88 -19.55
C ASN A 475 1.51 -11.85 -18.37
N CYS A 476 1.90 -10.66 -17.91
CA CYS A 476 2.79 -10.44 -16.76
C CYS A 476 1.98 -10.13 -15.49
N TYR A 477 0.95 -9.27 -15.65
CA TYR A 477 0.00 -8.85 -14.62
C TYR A 477 -1.38 -8.64 -15.26
N ASP A 478 -2.45 -9.24 -14.73
CA ASP A 478 -3.82 -9.03 -15.23
C ASP A 478 -4.73 -8.36 -14.19
N ILE A 479 -5.89 -7.89 -14.66
CA ILE A 479 -6.91 -7.21 -13.85
C ILE A 479 -8.31 -7.62 -14.32
N ARG A 480 -9.24 -7.84 -13.38
CA ARG A 480 -10.63 -8.25 -13.65
C ARG A 480 -11.59 -7.51 -12.72
N GLY A 481 -12.35 -6.58 -13.30
CA GLY A 481 -13.39 -5.84 -12.60
C GLY A 481 -14.68 -6.63 -12.39
N GLY A 482 -15.46 -6.21 -11.40
CA GLY A 482 -16.79 -6.75 -11.11
C GLY A 482 -17.61 -5.81 -10.22
N VAL A 483 -18.89 -6.15 -10.04
CA VAL A 483 -19.80 -5.45 -9.12
C VAL A 483 -20.70 -6.47 -8.42
N ASN A 484 -20.84 -6.35 -7.09
CA ASN A 484 -21.80 -7.14 -6.31
C ASN A 484 -22.23 -6.42 -5.03
N GLY A 485 -23.31 -6.87 -4.39
CA GLY A 485 -23.90 -6.19 -3.21
C GLY A 485 -23.07 -6.26 -1.92
N VAL A 486 -21.98 -7.02 -1.87
CA VAL A 486 -21.12 -7.18 -0.67
C VAL A 486 -19.81 -6.39 -0.80
N TRP A 487 -19.28 -6.28 -2.02
CA TRP A 487 -18.01 -5.61 -2.31
C TRP A 487 -18.18 -4.27 -3.05
N GLY A 488 -19.41 -3.89 -3.42
CA GLY A 488 -19.68 -2.75 -4.28
C GLY A 488 -19.07 -2.96 -5.68
N TYR A 489 -18.51 -1.90 -6.25
CA TYR A 489 -17.56 -2.02 -7.35
C TYR A 489 -16.21 -2.52 -6.80
N TYR A 490 -15.58 -3.46 -7.52
CA TYR A 490 -14.31 -4.07 -7.13
C TYR A 490 -13.51 -4.54 -8.34
N PHE A 491 -12.25 -4.90 -8.12
CA PHE A 491 -11.48 -5.72 -9.06
C PHE A 491 -10.46 -6.60 -8.33
N TYR A 492 -10.14 -7.74 -8.94
CA TYR A 492 -8.91 -8.49 -8.65
C TYR A 492 -7.81 -8.02 -9.60
N TYR A 493 -6.57 -7.98 -9.14
CA TYR A 493 -5.40 -7.62 -9.93
C TYR A 493 -4.13 -8.31 -9.40
N GLY A 494 -3.11 -8.41 -10.26
CA GLY A 494 -1.77 -8.84 -9.89
C GLY A 494 -1.14 -9.79 -10.90
N GLY A 495 0.02 -10.31 -10.52
CA GLY A 495 0.73 -11.32 -11.31
C GLY A 495 2.19 -11.49 -10.89
N PRO A 496 2.85 -12.55 -11.37
CA PRO A 496 4.21 -12.92 -10.97
C PRO A 496 5.30 -12.12 -11.68
N GLY A 497 4.95 -11.24 -12.63
CA GLY A 497 5.89 -10.74 -13.62
C GLY A 497 6.36 -11.88 -14.51
N ARG A 498 7.68 -12.12 -14.57
CA ARG A 498 8.29 -13.11 -15.45
C ARG A 498 7.72 -14.53 -15.28
N ASN A 499 7.10 -15.06 -16.34
CA ASN A 499 6.52 -16.40 -16.38
C ASN A 499 6.50 -16.95 -17.84
N VAL A 500 5.96 -18.16 -18.06
CA VAL A 500 5.96 -18.79 -19.41
C VAL A 500 5.20 -18.01 -20.50
N ARG A 501 4.35 -17.05 -20.14
CA ARG A 501 3.67 -16.12 -21.07
C ARG A 501 4.28 -14.69 -21.08
N CYS A 502 5.24 -14.42 -20.19
CA CYS A 502 5.94 -13.15 -20.02
C CYS A 502 7.44 -13.45 -19.78
N PRO A 503 8.21 -13.74 -20.86
CA PRO A 503 9.50 -14.42 -20.78
C PRO A 503 10.67 -13.57 -20.27
#